data_AF-A0A2K8SPR5-F1
#
_entry.id   AF-A0A2K8SPR5-F1
#
_cell.length_a   1.000
_cell.length_b   1.000
_cell.length_c   1.000
_cell.angle_alpha   90.00
_cell.angle_beta   90.00
_cell.angle_gamma   90.00
#
_symmetry.space_group_name_H-M   'P 1'
#
loop_
_entity.id
_entity.type
_entity.pdbx_description
1 polymer ?
#
loop_
_entity_poly.entity_id
_entity_poly.type
_entity_poly.pdbx_seq_one_letter_code
_entity_poly.pdbx_strand_id
1 'polypeptide(L)' 'MNWADRWQVYQRLKELDIPCSCQANQPLQVEISSPMTAVQLWSVIRRLTASRQDQIWTLEHCWKSRYQ' A
#
# COMPACT_ATOMS: atom_id res chain seq x y z
N MET A 1 13.04 -6.57 -1.01
CA MET A 1 12.42 -5.24 -1.18
C MET A 1 13.51 -4.30 -1.65
N ASN A 2 13.42 -3.82 -2.88
CA ASN A 2 14.36 -2.82 -3.40
C ASN A 2 14.16 -1.50 -2.61
N TRP A 3 15.20 -0.69 -2.46
CA TRP A 3 15.09 0.65 -1.87
C TRP A 3 14.02 1.50 -2.58
N ALA A 4 13.89 1.32 -3.91
CA ALA A 4 12.87 1.95 -4.73
C ALA A 4 11.43 1.58 -4.32
N ASP A 5 11.18 0.33 -3.91
CA ASP A 5 9.84 -0.13 -3.49
C ASP A 5 9.47 0.51 -2.14
N ARG A 6 10.44 0.56 -1.22
CA ARG A 6 10.24 1.15 0.11
C ARG A 6 9.92 2.64 0.02
N TRP A 7 10.61 3.37 -0.85
CA TRP A 7 10.35 4.79 -1.05
C TRP A 7 8.95 5.04 -1.63
N GLN A 8 8.52 4.20 -2.58
CA GLN A 8 7.17 4.30 -3.15
C GLN A 8 6.07 4.02 -2.12
N VAL A 9 6.26 3.02 -1.24
CA VAL A 9 5.32 2.76 -0.14
C VAL A 9 5.26 3.98 0.79
N TYR A 10 6.41 4.51 1.21
CA TYR A 10 6.47 5.69 2.09
C TYR A 10 5.74 6.89 1.50
N GLN A 11 5.98 7.21 0.22
CA GLN A 11 5.30 8.31 -0.46
C GLN A 11 3.79 8.13 -0.48
N ARG A 12 3.30 6.92 -0.81
CA ARG A 12 1.85 6.65 -0.86
C ARG A 12 1.19 6.71 0.51
N LEU A 13 1.85 6.25 1.56
CA LEU A 13 1.31 6.39 2.92
C LEU A 13 1.22 7.85 3.34
N LYS A 14 2.21 8.68 3.00
CA LYS A 14 2.18 10.13 3.24
C LYS A 14 1.03 10.82 2.49
N GLU A 15 0.76 10.44 1.25
CA GLU A 15 -0.38 10.98 0.48
C GLU A 15 -1.74 10.59 1.06
N LEU A 16 -1.83 9.44 1.74
CA LEU A 16 -3.03 8.95 2.43
C LEU A 16 -3.16 9.49 3.86
N ASP A 17 -2.27 10.39 4.27
CA ASP A 17 -2.18 10.93 5.64
C ASP A 17 -2.02 9.85 6.73
N ILE A 18 -1.33 8.75 6.37
CA ILE A 18 -1.02 7.66 7.29
C ILE A 18 0.31 7.98 7.98
N PRO A 19 0.36 8.04 9.33
CA PRO A 19 1.61 8.28 10.05
C PRO A 19 2.62 7.16 9.79
N CYS A 20 3.77 7.53 9.23
CA CYS A 20 4.85 6.59 8.92
C CYS A 20 6.21 7.28 8.96
N SER A 21 7.27 6.51 9.27
CA SER A 21 8.65 6.99 9.26
C SER A 21 9.56 6.01 8.53
N CYS A 22 10.49 6.56 7.75
CA CYS A 22 11.47 5.80 7.00
C CYS A 22 12.87 6.34 7.32
N GLN A 23 13.69 5.54 8.00
CA GLN A 23 15.08 5.88 8.29
C GLN A 23 16.04 5.02 7.45
N ALA A 24 17.25 5.53 7.21
CA ALA A 24 18.30 4.79 6.54
C ALA A 24 18.60 3.49 7.32
N ASN A 25 18.72 2.38 6.61
CA ASN A 25 18.97 1.04 7.17
C ASN A 25 17.91 0.52 8.17
N GLN A 26 16.77 1.19 8.32
CA GLN A 26 15.65 0.73 9.14
C GLN A 26 14.47 0.36 8.23
N PRO A 27 13.60 -0.57 8.67
CA PRO A 27 12.34 -0.82 7.97
C PRO A 27 11.44 0.42 8.02
N LEU A 28 10.48 0.48 7.10
CA LEU A 28 9.41 1.45 7.15
C LEU A 28 8.54 1.17 8.38
N GLN A 29 8.42 2.14 9.27
CA GLN A 29 7.55 2.08 10.43
C GLN A 29 6.22 2.77 10.09
N VAL A 30 5.11 2.15 10.45
CA VAL A 30 3.76 2.66 10.18
C VAL A 30 2.94 2.51 11.45
N GLU A 31 2.27 3.58 11.86
CA GLU A 31 1.36 3.55 12.99
C GLU A 31 -0.04 3.11 12.52
N ILE A 32 -0.53 2.00 13.06
CA ILE A 32 -1.86 1.48 12.76
C ILE A 32 -2.80 1.87 13.90
N SER A 33 -3.45 3.02 13.76
CA SER A 33 -4.40 3.54 14.75
C SER A 33 -5.84 3.07 14.53
N SER A 34 -6.13 2.47 13.37
CA SER A 34 -7.48 2.01 13.03
C SER A 34 -7.47 0.81 12.06
N PRO A 35 -8.57 0.03 12.00
CA PRO A 35 -8.74 -1.01 10.97
C PRO A 35 -8.67 -0.45 9.56
N MET A 36 -9.15 0.79 9.34
CA MET A 36 -9.08 1.46 8.04
C MET A 36 -7.62 1.68 7.62
N THR A 37 -6.77 2.15 8.53
CA THR A 37 -5.33 2.33 8.30
C THR A 37 -4.65 1.01 7.93
N ALA A 38 -5.03 -0.10 8.59
CA ALA A 38 -4.52 -1.43 8.26
C ALA A 38 -4.91 -1.86 6.83
N VAL A 39 -6.17 -1.65 6.45
CA VAL A 39 -6.67 -1.97 5.09
C VAL A 39 -5.99 -1.11 4.03
N GLN A 40 -5.79 0.19 4.29
CA GLN A 40 -5.10 1.08 3.38
C GLN A 40 -3.64 0.67 3.20
N LEU A 41 -2.93 0.37 4.30
CA LEU A 41 -1.55 -0.12 4.25
C LEU A 41 -1.44 -1.41 3.43
N TRP A 42 -2.31 -2.39 3.69
CA TRP A 42 -2.36 -3.63 2.91
C TRP A 42 -2.59 -3.36 1.43
N SER A 43 -3.51 -2.44 1.10
CA SER A 43 -3.80 -2.07 -0.29
C SER A 43 -2.61 -1.41 -0.99
N VAL A 44 -1.85 -0.55 -0.29
CA VAL A 44 -0.63 0.08 -0.82
C VAL A 44 0.45 -0.98 -1.08
N ILE A 45 0.72 -1.84 -0.11
CA ILE A 45 1.72 -2.91 -0.25
C ILE A 45 1.35 -3.81 -1.42
N ARG A 46 0.11 -4.32 -1.43
CA ARG A 46 -0.39 -5.19 -2.50
C ARG A 46 -0.25 -4.52 -3.86
N ARG A 47 -0.62 -3.24 -4.00
CA ARG A 47 -0.50 -2.53 -5.28
C ARG A 47 0.95 -2.44 -5.75
N LEU A 48 1.91 -2.23 -4.86
CA LEU A 48 3.31 -2.02 -5.23
C LEU A 48 4.10 -3.33 -5.39
N THR A 49 3.69 -4.40 -4.72
CA THR A 49 4.41 -5.70 -4.77
C THR A 49 3.75 -6.75 -5.66
N ALA A 50 2.48 -6.56 -6.04
CA ALA A 50 1.77 -7.50 -6.89
C ALA A 50 2.32 -7.50 -8.33
N SER A 51 2.22 -8.65 -9.00
CA SER A 51 2.48 -8.70 -10.43
C SER A 51 1.48 -7.82 -11.18
N ARG A 52 1.84 -7.38 -12.38
CA ARG A 52 0.91 -6.63 -13.25
C ARG A 52 -0.41 -7.38 -13.44
N GLN A 53 -0.35 -8.71 -13.58
CA GLN A 53 -1.54 -9.53 -13.78
C GLN A 53 -2.44 -9.53 -12.54
N ASP A 54 -1.85 -9.64 -11.35
CA ASP A 54 -2.58 -9.58 -10.08
C ASP A 54 -3.22 -8.21 -9.84
N GLN A 55 -2.54 -7.13 -10.23
CA GLN A 55 -3.10 -5.77 -10.16
C GLN A 55 -4.33 -5.63 -11.06
N ILE A 56 -4.25 -6.09 -12.31
CA ILE A 56 -5.36 -6.07 -13.26
C ILE A 56 -6.54 -6.87 -12.69
N TRP A 57 -6.27 -8.10 -12.25
CA TRP A 57 -7.31 -8.96 -11.68
C TRP A 57 -7.99 -8.33 -10.45
N THR A 58 -7.22 -7.68 -9.59
CA THR A 58 -7.75 -6.97 -8.42
C THR A 58 -8.66 -5.81 -8.83
N LEU A 59 -8.24 -5.00 -9.81
CA LEU A 59 -9.04 -3.87 -10.29
C LEU A 59 -10.35 -4.34 -10.93
N GLU A 60 -10.30 -5.39 -11.76
CA GLU A 60 -11.48 -6.03 -12.35
C GLU A 60 -12.47 -6.49 -11.28
N HIS A 61 -11.98 -7.13 -10.22
CA HIS A 61 -12.83 -7.61 -9.13
C HIS A 61 -13.46 -6.47 -8.33
N CYS A 62 -12.70 -5.40 -8.07
CA CYS A 62 -13.23 -4.18 -7.44
C CYS A 62 -14.30 -3.52 -8.31
N TRP A 63 -14.09 -3.48 -9.63
CA TRP A 63 -15.07 -2.95 -10.57
C TRP A 63 -16.36 -3.74 -10.52
N LYS A 64 -16.29 -5.07 -10.63
CA LYS A 64 -17.49 -5.94 -10.59
C LYS A 64 -18.28 -5.79 -9.29
N SER A 65 -17.60 -5.70 -8.16
CA SER A 65 -18.22 -5.50 -6.84
C SER A 65 -18.99 -4.17 -6.73
N ARG A 66 -18.54 -3.12 -7.43
CA ARG A 66 -19.16 -1.79 -7.38
C ARG A 66 -20.43 -1.67 -8.23
N TYR A 67 -20.60 -2.51 -9.24
CA TYR A 67 -21.69 -2.45 -10.22
C TYR A 67 -22.59 -3.70 -10.21
N GLN A 68 -22.50 -4.51 -9.15
CA GLN A 68 -23.52 -5.51 -8.78
C GLN A 68 -24.48 -4.92 -7.74
#